data_AF-A0A3N5AZV8-F1
#
_entry.id   AF-A0A3N5AZV8-F1
#
_cell.length_a   1.000
_cell.length_b   1.000
_cell.length_c   1.000
_cell.angle_alpha   90.00
_cell.angle_beta   90.00
_cell.angle_gamma   90.00
#
_symmetry.space_group_name_H-M   'P 1'
#
loop_
_entity.id
_entity.type
_entity.pdbx_description
1 polymer ?
#
loop_
_entity_poly.entity_id
_entity_poly.type
_entity_poly.pdbx_seq_one_letter_code
_entity_poly.pdbx_strand_id
1 'polypeptide(L)'
;MSSKTKKISLSIIGILVAFILLMTWFYPFSTFSLYKSYTFNPDKVVVDQYVNDLEKFKSSFENDYDSLSLDIDNSLTIDRTNYILQMFDQDWLTNSDSVKVDRNFLSEQLFLVQNTRDYIIELLVREDYTEDQKQYLSISLESMLFLEERIIDLQNDKTHSRKDLRILMGNLYVGFSGNFMMFETFYNLSIHEK
;
A
#
# COMPACT_ATOMS: atom_id res chain seq x y z
N MET A 1 45.54 -18.95 -25.59
CA MET A 1 44.14 -19.24 -26.01
C MET A 1 44.07 -19.39 -27.52
N SER A 2 43.52 -20.50 -28.00
CA SER A 2 43.26 -20.73 -29.44
C SER A 2 42.11 -19.84 -29.93
N SER A 3 42.09 -19.50 -31.22
CA SER A 3 41.02 -18.71 -31.86
C SER A 3 39.64 -19.36 -31.70
N LYS A 4 39.58 -20.70 -31.61
CA LYS A 4 38.36 -21.45 -31.30
C LYS A 4 37.89 -21.20 -29.87
N THR A 5 38.82 -21.18 -28.90
CA THR A 5 38.52 -20.89 -27.49
C THR A 5 38.01 -19.46 -27.32
N LYS A 6 38.58 -18.50 -28.06
CA LYS A 6 38.09 -17.10 -28.07
C LYS A 6 36.67 -16.99 -28.62
N LYS A 7 36.34 -17.68 -29.73
CA LYS A 7 34.98 -17.68 -30.30
C LYS A 7 33.93 -18.28 -29.36
N ILE A 8 34.24 -19.42 -28.73
CA ILE A 8 33.34 -20.06 -27.75
C ILE A 8 33.12 -19.14 -26.54
N SER A 9 34.19 -18.54 -26.01
CA SER A 9 34.09 -17.58 -24.90
C SER A 9 33.22 -16.37 -25.27
N LEU A 10 33.37 -15.81 -26.48
CA LEU A 10 32.55 -14.70 -26.96
C LEU A 10 31.06 -15.09 -27.05
N SER A 11 30.76 -16.30 -27.54
CA SER A 11 29.38 -16.81 -27.61
C SER A 11 28.76 -17.00 -26.23
N ILE A 12 29.50 -17.54 -25.26
CA ILE A 12 29.02 -17.71 -23.87
C ILE A 12 28.71 -16.34 -23.26
N ILE A 13 29.59 -15.35 -23.45
CA ILE A 13 29.36 -13.99 -22.97
C ILE A 13 28.09 -13.40 -23.61
N GLY A 14 27.91 -13.58 -24.92
CA GLY A 14 26.71 -13.13 -25.63
C GLY A 14 25.42 -13.72 -25.06
N ILE A 15 25.41 -15.02 -24.76
CA ILE A 15 24.26 -15.70 -24.17
C ILE A 15 23.97 -15.17 -22.75
N LEU A 16 25.01 -14.98 -21.93
CA LEU A 16 24.86 -14.43 -20.58
C LEU A 16 24.28 -13.01 -20.60
N VAL A 17 24.77 -12.15 -21.51
CA VAL A 17 24.23 -10.79 -21.67
C VAL A 17 22.77 -10.84 -22.11
N ALA A 18 22.43 -11.69 -23.09
CA ALA A 18 21.05 -11.85 -23.53
C ALA A 18 20.13 -12.34 -22.40
N PHE A 19 20.60 -13.30 -21.58
CA PHE A 19 19.87 -13.78 -20.41
C PHE A 19 19.61 -12.66 -19.39
N ILE A 20 20.62 -11.87 -19.03
CA ILE A 20 20.47 -10.75 -18.08
C ILE A 20 19.48 -9.71 -18.62
N LEU A 21 19.53 -9.39 -19.92
CA LEU A 21 18.60 -8.45 -20.55
C LEU A 21 17.16 -8.99 -20.51
N LEU A 22 16.96 -10.28 -20.80
CA LEU A 22 15.65 -10.93 -20.70
C LEU A 22 15.12 -10.91 -19.27
N MET A 23 15.95 -11.26 -18.28
CA MET A 23 15.58 -11.22 -16.86
C MET A 23 15.23 -9.80 -16.42
N THR A 24 16.00 -8.80 -16.85
CA THR A 24 15.73 -7.38 -16.57
C THR A 24 14.41 -6.91 -17.17
N TRP A 25 14.05 -7.42 -18.36
CA TRP A 25 12.80 -7.05 -19.02
C TRP A 25 11.59 -7.73 -18.40
N PHE A 26 11.62 -9.04 -18.19
CA PHE A 26 10.44 -9.80 -17.77
C PHE A 26 10.26 -9.89 -16.25
N TYR A 27 11.35 -9.95 -15.49
CA TYR A 27 11.37 -10.25 -14.06
C TYR A 27 12.16 -9.18 -13.29
N PRO A 28 11.59 -7.98 -13.08
CA PRO A 28 12.35 -6.82 -12.61
C PRO A 28 12.98 -7.04 -11.23
N PHE A 29 12.37 -7.82 -10.33
CA PHE A 29 12.93 -8.14 -9.01
C PHE A 29 13.85 -9.37 -8.97
N SER A 30 14.14 -9.99 -10.12
CA SER A 30 15.05 -11.13 -10.20
C SER A 30 16.45 -10.77 -9.71
N THR A 31 17.16 -11.76 -9.14
CA THR A 31 18.59 -11.65 -8.80
C THR A 31 19.44 -11.23 -10.01
N PHE A 32 19.01 -11.60 -11.22
CA PHE A 32 19.72 -11.32 -12.47
C PHE A 32 19.23 -10.04 -13.19
N SER A 33 18.25 -9.33 -12.64
CA SER A 33 17.81 -8.04 -13.18
C SER A 33 18.80 -6.94 -12.83
N LEU A 34 19.13 -6.09 -13.82
CA LEU A 34 19.95 -4.90 -13.61
C LEU A 34 19.20 -3.82 -12.82
N TYR A 35 17.89 -3.66 -13.06
CA TYR A 35 17.06 -2.65 -12.43
C TYR A 35 15.95 -3.32 -11.61
N LYS A 36 16.11 -3.30 -10.29
CA LYS A 36 15.18 -3.91 -9.33
C LYS A 36 14.01 -2.99 -9.01
N SER A 37 13.26 -2.62 -10.05
CA SER A 37 12.11 -1.74 -9.93
C SER A 37 11.06 -2.02 -11.01
N TYR A 38 9.82 -1.77 -10.66
CA TYR A 38 8.66 -1.81 -11.54
C TYR A 38 8.01 -0.42 -11.61
N THR A 39 7.38 -0.10 -12.74
CA THR A 39 6.61 1.14 -12.88
C THR A 39 5.14 0.77 -12.89
N PHE A 40 4.44 1.15 -11.83
CA PHE A 40 3.00 1.01 -11.71
C PHE A 40 2.32 2.21 -12.36
N ASN A 41 1.24 1.97 -13.10
CA ASN A 41 0.43 3.03 -13.70
C ASN A 41 -0.99 2.84 -13.16
N PRO A 42 -1.43 3.69 -12.21
CA PRO A 42 -2.77 3.63 -11.67
C PRO A 42 -3.83 3.85 -12.76
N ASP A 43 -5.03 3.28 -12.57
CA ASP A 43 -6.16 3.61 -13.41
C ASP A 43 -6.73 4.96 -12.97
N LYS A 44 -6.76 5.94 -13.87
CA LYS A 44 -7.19 7.30 -13.56
C LYS A 44 -8.61 7.37 -12.98
N VAL A 45 -9.55 6.57 -13.48
CA VAL A 45 -10.94 6.61 -13.00
C VAL A 45 -11.00 6.12 -11.55
N VAL A 46 -10.21 5.10 -11.23
CA VAL A 46 -10.13 4.55 -9.87
C VAL A 46 -9.47 5.56 -8.92
N VAL A 47 -8.41 6.25 -9.38
CA VAL A 47 -7.77 7.33 -8.61
C VAL A 47 -8.71 8.50 -8.37
N ASP A 48 -9.37 9.01 -9.41
CA ASP A 48 -10.27 10.15 -9.30
C ASP A 48 -11.41 9.85 -8.30
N GLN A 49 -11.96 8.62 -8.32
CA GLN A 49 -12.97 8.22 -7.34
C GLN A 49 -12.41 8.18 -5.91
N TYR A 50 -11.24 7.57 -5.72
CA TYR A 50 -10.60 7.48 -4.42
C TYR A 50 -10.29 8.85 -3.82
N VAL A 51 -9.70 9.76 -4.62
CA VAL A 51 -9.39 11.13 -4.21
C VAL A 51 -10.65 11.87 -3.80
N ASN A 52 -11.74 11.76 -4.57
CA ASN A 52 -13.01 12.40 -4.21
C ASN A 52 -13.54 11.93 -2.86
N ASP A 53 -13.42 10.63 -2.54
CA ASP A 53 -13.92 10.09 -1.27
C ASP A 53 -12.98 10.46 -0.11
N LEU A 54 -11.67 10.43 -0.34
CA LEU A 54 -10.67 10.89 0.63
C LEU A 54 -10.82 12.39 0.96
N GLU A 55 -11.01 13.24 -0.04
CA GLU A 55 -11.19 14.69 0.16
C GLU A 55 -12.46 15.03 0.95
N LYS A 56 -13.57 14.31 0.70
CA LYS A 56 -14.79 14.44 1.49
C LYS A 56 -14.54 14.06 2.94
N PHE A 57 -13.87 12.93 3.18
CA PHE A 57 -13.53 12.49 4.52
C PHE A 57 -12.62 13.48 5.24
N LYS A 58 -11.54 13.94 4.60
CA LYS A 58 -10.62 14.95 5.15
C LYS A 58 -11.37 16.24 5.52
N SER A 59 -12.27 16.69 4.65
CA SER A 59 -13.08 17.89 4.93
C SER A 59 -14.01 17.70 6.12
N SER A 60 -14.63 16.51 6.27
CA SER A 60 -15.47 16.19 7.43
C SER A 60 -14.63 16.12 8.71
N PHE A 61 -13.51 15.40 8.64
CA PHE A 61 -12.57 15.22 9.73
C PHE A 61 -11.98 16.53 10.24
N GLU A 62 -11.62 17.48 9.37
CA GLU A 62 -11.11 18.79 9.79
C GLU A 62 -12.15 19.57 10.61
N ASN A 63 -13.43 19.54 10.21
CA ASN A 63 -14.49 20.17 10.98
C ASN A 63 -14.69 19.53 12.36
N ASP A 64 -14.58 18.20 12.43
CA ASP A 64 -14.67 17.46 13.70
C ASP A 64 -13.45 17.72 14.58
N TYR A 65 -12.25 17.75 14.00
CA TYR A 65 -11.00 18.01 14.70
C TYR A 65 -11.04 19.36 15.41
N ASP A 66 -11.51 20.41 14.71
CA ASP A 66 -11.62 21.75 15.28
C ASP A 66 -12.73 21.87 16.35
N SER A 67 -13.80 21.08 16.23
CA SER A 67 -14.97 21.19 17.11
C SER A 67 -14.96 20.24 18.32
N LEU A 68 -14.33 19.07 18.20
CA LEU A 68 -14.40 17.96 19.15
C LEU A 68 -13.06 17.61 19.80
N SER A 69 -11.95 18.26 19.41
CA SER A 69 -10.63 18.04 20.05
C SER A 69 -10.57 18.32 21.55
N LEU A 70 -11.62 18.95 22.12
CA LEU A 70 -11.75 19.24 23.55
C LEU A 70 -12.61 18.20 24.32
N ASP A 71 -13.27 17.27 23.63
CA ASP A 71 -14.08 16.22 24.25
C ASP A 71 -13.22 14.98 24.56
N ILE A 72 -13.21 14.55 25.82
CA ILE A 72 -12.33 13.48 26.31
C ILE A 72 -12.68 12.14 25.65
N ASP A 73 -13.97 11.86 25.45
CA ASP A 73 -14.47 10.58 24.90
C ASP A 73 -14.29 10.45 23.38
N ASN A 74 -13.94 11.55 22.69
CA ASN A 74 -13.65 11.56 21.24
C ASN A 74 -12.16 11.82 20.96
N SER A 75 -11.40 12.25 21.98
CA SER A 75 -10.02 12.68 21.83
C SER A 75 -9.11 11.59 21.25
N LEU A 76 -9.28 10.33 21.65
CA LEU A 76 -8.44 9.24 21.15
C LEU A 76 -8.82 8.84 19.71
N THR A 77 -10.11 8.73 19.39
CA THR A 77 -10.57 8.42 18.04
C THR A 77 -10.06 9.45 17.04
N ILE A 78 -10.24 10.74 17.34
CA ILE A 78 -9.80 11.84 16.49
C ILE A 78 -8.27 11.85 16.37
N ASP A 79 -7.55 11.69 17.47
CA ASP A 79 -6.08 11.67 17.46
C ASP A 79 -5.54 10.50 16.63
N ARG A 80 -6.08 9.28 16.79
CA ARG A 80 -5.64 8.13 15.98
C ARG A 80 -6.02 8.25 14.52
N THR A 81 -7.20 8.79 14.21
CA THR A 81 -7.60 9.07 12.83
C THR A 81 -6.59 9.97 12.12
N ASN A 82 -6.05 10.99 12.78
CA ASN A 82 -5.04 11.86 12.17
C ASN A 82 -3.78 11.10 11.73
N TYR A 83 -3.34 10.10 12.49
CA TYR A 83 -2.19 9.26 12.11
C TYR A 83 -2.56 8.23 11.04
N ILE A 84 -3.73 7.61 11.14
CA ILE A 84 -4.23 6.62 10.18
C ILE A 84 -4.44 7.26 8.80
N LEU A 85 -4.93 8.50 8.76
CA LEU A 85 -5.17 9.24 7.53
C LEU A 85 -3.92 9.40 6.66
N GLN A 86 -2.73 9.48 7.27
CA GLN A 86 -1.47 9.58 6.54
C GLN A 86 -1.22 8.36 5.64
N MET A 87 -1.71 7.16 6.02
CA MET A 87 -1.60 5.96 5.19
C MET A 87 -2.50 6.03 3.95
N PHE A 88 -3.64 6.71 4.04
CA PHE A 88 -4.58 6.87 2.93
C PHE A 88 -4.19 8.03 2.01
N ASP A 89 -3.53 9.06 2.54
CA ASP A 89 -3.11 10.25 1.78
C ASP A 89 -1.74 10.07 1.08
N GLN A 90 -1.44 8.86 0.60
CA GLN A 90 -0.17 8.56 -0.06
C GLN A 90 -0.22 8.94 -1.54
N ASP A 91 0.86 9.55 -2.05
CA ASP A 91 0.96 9.99 -3.46
C ASP A 91 0.61 8.91 -4.48
N TRP A 92 0.96 7.64 -4.21
CA TRP A 92 0.70 6.54 -5.14
C TRP A 92 -0.76 6.08 -5.16
N LEU A 93 -1.56 6.50 -4.17
CA LEU A 93 -3.01 6.30 -4.10
C LEU A 93 -3.76 7.51 -4.66
N THR A 94 -3.24 8.72 -4.45
CA THR A 94 -3.92 9.98 -4.77
C THR A 94 -3.53 10.58 -6.12
N ASN A 95 -2.48 10.07 -6.77
CA ASN A 95 -2.04 10.55 -8.08
C ASN A 95 -2.16 9.44 -9.15
N SER A 96 -2.64 9.83 -10.33
CA SER A 96 -2.71 8.97 -11.53
C SER A 96 -1.37 8.81 -12.26
N ASP A 97 -0.34 9.54 -11.83
CA ASP A 97 1.01 9.47 -12.37
C ASP A 97 1.66 8.10 -12.12
N SER A 98 2.62 7.76 -12.97
CA SER A 98 3.34 6.50 -12.85
C SER A 98 4.23 6.49 -11.61
N VAL A 99 4.14 5.43 -10.81
CA VAL A 99 4.89 5.27 -9.56
C VAL A 99 5.98 4.21 -9.73
N LYS A 100 7.19 4.55 -9.28
CA LYS A 100 8.29 3.60 -9.24
C LYS A 100 8.19 2.74 -7.98
N VAL A 101 7.88 1.47 -8.16
CA VAL A 101 7.83 0.45 -7.13
C VAL A 101 9.20 -0.23 -7.04
N ASP A 102 9.94 0.07 -5.98
CA ASP A 102 11.17 -0.64 -5.62
C ASP A 102 11.14 -1.10 -4.15
N ARG A 103 12.25 -1.64 -3.65
CA ARG A 103 12.31 -2.16 -2.28
C ARG A 103 12.11 -1.09 -1.22
N ASN A 104 12.53 0.15 -1.47
CA ASN A 104 12.36 1.23 -0.51
C ASN A 104 10.88 1.61 -0.44
N PHE A 105 10.25 1.79 -1.60
CA PHE A 105 8.80 1.99 -1.69
C PHE A 105 8.04 0.90 -0.90
N LEU A 106 8.31 -0.38 -1.17
CA LEU A 106 7.63 -1.46 -0.46
C LEU A 106 7.92 -1.48 1.04
N SER A 107 9.10 -1.04 1.48
CA SER A 107 9.44 -0.98 2.91
C SER A 107 8.72 0.17 3.61
N GLU A 108 8.60 1.31 2.94
CA GLU A 108 7.83 2.46 3.41
C GLU A 108 6.34 2.10 3.53
N GLN A 109 5.78 1.43 2.53
CA GLN A 109 4.38 0.99 2.59
C GLN A 109 4.16 -0.05 3.70
N LEU A 110 5.08 -1.00 3.89
CA LEU A 110 4.98 -1.97 4.98
C LEU A 110 4.97 -1.28 6.35
N PHE A 111 5.84 -0.29 6.54
CA PHE A 111 5.91 0.49 7.77
C PHE A 111 4.60 1.25 8.06
N LEU A 112 4.03 1.89 7.04
CA LEU A 112 2.75 2.62 7.18
C LEU A 112 1.59 1.70 7.55
N VAL A 113 1.49 0.54 6.90
CA VAL A 113 0.45 -0.46 7.20
C VAL A 113 0.60 -0.99 8.62
N GLN A 114 1.82 -1.30 9.05
CA GLN A 114 2.11 -1.79 10.41
C GLN A 114 1.75 -0.75 11.49
N ASN A 115 2.11 0.51 11.28
CA ASN A 115 1.74 1.57 12.23
C ASN A 115 0.23 1.78 12.27
N THR A 116 -0.44 1.75 11.11
CA THR A 116 -1.91 1.90 11.03
C THR A 116 -2.63 0.75 11.73
N ARG A 117 -2.14 -0.48 11.54
CA ARG A 117 -2.59 -1.65 12.29
C ARG A 117 -2.50 -1.42 13.80
N ASP A 118 -1.37 -0.90 14.27
CA ASP A 118 -1.16 -0.66 15.70
C ASP A 118 -2.13 0.41 16.24
N TYR A 119 -2.43 1.47 15.48
CA TYR A 119 -3.45 2.45 15.86
C TYR A 119 -4.88 1.87 15.87
N ILE A 120 -5.22 1.00 14.92
CA ILE A 120 -6.50 0.28 14.90
C ILE A 120 -6.64 -0.61 16.14
N ILE A 121 -5.57 -1.32 16.54
CA ILE A 121 -5.54 -2.13 17.76
C ILE A 121 -5.75 -1.25 19.00
N GLU A 122 -5.09 -0.08 19.07
CA GLU A 122 -5.28 0.84 20.19
C GLU A 122 -6.73 1.32 20.29
N LEU A 123 -7.38 1.63 19.17
CA LEU A 123 -8.80 1.98 19.13
C LEU A 123 -9.67 0.81 19.64
N LEU A 124 -9.44 -0.42 19.17
CA LEU A 124 -10.19 -1.60 19.60
C LEU A 124 -10.07 -1.89 21.10
N VAL A 125 -8.93 -1.60 21.71
CA VAL A 125 -8.63 -1.98 23.11
C VAL A 125 -9.01 -0.90 24.11
N ARG A 126 -8.87 0.39 23.75
CA ARG A 126 -8.93 1.49 24.72
C ARG A 126 -10.27 2.20 24.77
N GLU A 127 -11.09 2.07 23.75
CA GLU A 127 -12.40 2.73 23.66
C GLU A 127 -13.53 1.71 23.80
N ASP A 128 -14.61 2.12 24.45
CA ASP A 128 -15.80 1.27 24.61
C ASP A 128 -16.78 1.47 23.44
N TYR A 129 -16.34 1.04 22.26
CA TYR A 129 -17.16 1.06 21.06
C TYR A 129 -18.30 0.04 21.10
N THR A 130 -19.38 0.34 20.39
CA THR A 130 -20.47 -0.61 20.13
C THR A 130 -19.98 -1.81 19.31
N GLU A 131 -20.74 -2.89 19.30
CA GLU A 131 -20.40 -4.10 18.51
C GLU A 131 -20.27 -3.77 17.01
N ASP A 132 -21.13 -2.91 16.47
CA ASP A 132 -21.08 -2.49 15.07
C ASP A 132 -19.80 -1.70 14.77
N GLN A 133 -19.43 -0.74 15.62
CA GLN A 133 -18.17 0.02 15.49
C GLN A 133 -16.95 -0.91 15.58
N LYS A 134 -16.94 -1.86 16.54
CA LYS A 134 -15.88 -2.87 16.68
C LYS A 134 -15.79 -3.79 15.47
N GLN A 135 -16.91 -4.10 14.82
CA GLN A 135 -16.92 -4.91 13.60
C GLN A 135 -16.16 -4.22 12.46
N TYR A 136 -16.40 -2.93 12.22
CA TYR A 136 -15.69 -2.19 11.17
C TYR A 136 -14.18 -2.06 11.46
N LEU A 137 -13.79 -1.81 12.71
CA LEU A 137 -12.38 -1.84 13.11
C LEU A 137 -11.75 -3.23 12.93
N SER A 138 -12.48 -4.30 13.25
CA SER A 138 -11.99 -5.67 13.07
C SER A 138 -11.76 -6.01 11.61
N ILE A 139 -12.70 -5.63 10.72
CA ILE A 139 -12.55 -5.78 9.27
C ILE A 139 -11.35 -4.96 8.76
N SER A 140 -11.19 -3.73 9.26
CA SER A 140 -10.03 -2.89 8.91
C SER A 140 -8.71 -3.53 9.37
N LEU A 141 -8.68 -4.10 10.58
CA LEU A 141 -7.51 -4.82 11.11
C LEU A 141 -7.14 -6.05 10.28
N GLU A 142 -8.13 -6.87 9.91
CA GLU A 142 -7.92 -8.03 9.03
C GLU A 142 -7.36 -7.61 7.67
N SER A 143 -7.90 -6.51 7.13
CA SER A 143 -7.41 -5.94 5.88
C SER A 143 -5.98 -5.40 5.98
N MET A 144 -5.58 -4.80 7.11
CA MET A 144 -4.18 -4.42 7.37
C MET A 144 -3.26 -5.64 7.35
N LEU A 145 -3.61 -6.70 8.08
CA LEU A 145 -2.82 -7.93 8.13
C LEU A 145 -2.65 -8.55 6.74
N PHE A 146 -3.72 -8.54 5.94
CA PHE A 146 -3.66 -8.99 4.55
C PHE A 146 -2.73 -8.12 3.70
N LEU A 147 -2.80 -6.79 3.82
CA LEU A 147 -1.89 -5.88 3.09
C LEU A 147 -0.43 -6.10 3.48
N GLU A 148 -0.13 -6.31 4.77
CA GLU A 148 1.23 -6.63 5.24
C GLU A 148 1.76 -7.89 4.57
N GLU A 149 0.98 -8.98 4.58
CA GLU A 149 1.37 -10.24 3.93
C GLU A 149 1.69 -10.01 2.46
N ARG A 150 0.82 -9.29 1.73
CA ARG A 150 1.00 -9.02 0.30
C ARG A 150 2.23 -8.16 0.01
N ILE A 151 2.53 -7.19 0.85
CA ILE A 151 3.73 -6.35 0.70
C ILE A 151 4.99 -7.19 0.99
N ILE A 152 4.97 -8.03 2.03
CA ILE A 152 6.08 -8.93 2.38
C ILE A 152 6.33 -9.93 1.24
N ASP A 153 5.29 -10.50 0.66
CA ASP A 153 5.38 -11.39 -0.50
C ASP A 153 6.07 -10.66 -1.68
N LEU A 154 5.64 -9.44 -1.99
CA LEU A 154 6.23 -8.61 -3.05
C LEU A 154 7.71 -8.27 -2.81
N GLN A 155 8.13 -8.09 -1.56
CA GLN A 155 9.54 -7.81 -1.21
C GLN A 155 10.44 -9.05 -1.42
N ASN A 156 9.90 -10.24 -1.15
CA ASN A 156 10.66 -11.47 -1.06
C ASN A 156 10.64 -12.30 -2.35
N ASP A 157 9.56 -12.25 -3.12
CA ASP A 157 9.44 -13.01 -4.36
C ASP A 157 10.22 -12.32 -5.50
N LYS A 158 11.23 -13.05 -6.01
CA LYS A 158 12.11 -12.61 -7.09
C LYS A 158 11.65 -13.07 -8.48
N THR A 159 10.52 -13.76 -8.54
CA THR A 159 10.02 -14.48 -9.71
C THR A 159 8.76 -13.86 -10.31
N HIS A 160 8.20 -12.82 -9.68
CA HIS A 160 7.10 -12.08 -10.27
C HIS A 160 7.51 -11.44 -11.59
N SER A 161 6.73 -11.77 -12.62
CA SER A 161 6.82 -11.08 -13.90
C SER A 161 6.21 -9.68 -13.79
N ARG A 162 6.47 -8.82 -14.78
CA ARG A 162 5.78 -7.52 -14.88
C ARG A 162 4.25 -7.64 -14.88
N LYS A 163 3.71 -8.72 -15.44
CA LYS A 163 2.27 -8.98 -15.46
C LYS A 163 1.75 -9.26 -14.04
N ASP A 164 2.49 -10.08 -13.29
CA ASP A 164 2.14 -10.42 -11.90
C ASP A 164 2.22 -9.18 -11.03
N LEU A 165 3.28 -8.38 -11.17
CA LEU A 165 3.44 -7.13 -10.42
C LEU A 165 2.34 -6.13 -10.70
N ARG A 166 1.87 -6.01 -11.95
CA ARG A 166 0.72 -5.17 -12.28
C ARG A 166 -0.54 -5.61 -11.53
N ILE A 167 -0.80 -6.91 -11.47
CA ILE A 167 -1.96 -7.46 -10.78
C ILE A 167 -1.83 -7.26 -9.28
N LEU A 168 -0.66 -7.58 -8.70
CA LEU A 168 -0.41 -7.45 -7.28
C LEU A 168 -0.49 -5.98 -6.81
N MET A 169 0.06 -5.04 -7.58
CA MET A 169 -0.07 -3.61 -7.28
C MET A 169 -1.52 -3.12 -7.39
N GLY A 170 -2.27 -3.60 -8.39
CA GLY A 170 -3.70 -3.30 -8.50
C GLY A 170 -4.49 -3.85 -7.30
N ASN A 171 -4.17 -5.06 -6.85
CA ASN A 171 -4.78 -5.67 -5.67
C ASN A 171 -4.42 -4.91 -4.38
N LEU A 172 -3.18 -4.43 -4.26
CA LEU A 172 -2.78 -3.57 -3.16
C LEU A 172 -3.62 -2.29 -3.16
N TYR A 173 -3.68 -1.58 -4.30
CA TYR A 173 -4.48 -0.37 -4.42
C TYR A 173 -5.94 -0.60 -3.95
N VAL A 174 -6.58 -1.66 -4.46
CA VAL A 174 -7.95 -2.01 -4.07
C VAL A 174 -8.04 -2.35 -2.59
N GLY A 175 -7.05 -3.03 -2.02
CA GLY A 175 -6.99 -3.32 -0.59
C GLY A 175 -6.89 -2.06 0.27
N PHE A 176 -6.06 -1.09 -0.09
CA PHE A 176 -5.97 0.21 0.59
C PHE A 176 -7.29 0.99 0.49
N SER A 177 -7.88 1.07 -0.71
CA SER A 177 -9.16 1.76 -0.92
C SER A 177 -10.32 1.10 -0.18
N GLY A 178 -10.38 -0.24 -0.18
CA GLY A 178 -11.39 -0.99 0.56
C GLY A 178 -11.22 -0.82 2.07
N ASN A 179 -9.98 -0.79 2.56
CA ASN A 179 -9.71 -0.52 3.97
C ASN A 179 -10.17 0.88 4.40
N PHE A 180 -9.86 1.88 3.58
CA PHE A 180 -10.28 3.26 3.81
C PHE A 180 -11.79 3.36 4.00
N MET A 181 -12.58 2.73 3.13
CA MET A 181 -14.04 2.72 3.24
C MET A 181 -14.55 2.12 4.55
N MET A 182 -13.93 1.03 5.03
CA MET A 182 -14.29 0.43 6.31
C MET A 182 -13.93 1.33 7.49
N PHE A 183 -12.77 1.97 7.42
CA PHE A 183 -12.32 2.90 8.46
C PHE A 183 -13.16 4.18 8.49
N GLU A 184 -13.48 4.77 7.34
CA GLU A 184 -14.39 5.90 7.21
C GLU A 184 -15.76 5.58 7.83
N THR A 185 -16.31 4.40 7.54
CA THR A 185 -17.59 3.98 8.13
C THR A 185 -17.49 3.88 9.66
N PHE A 186 -16.44 3.27 10.18
CA PHE A 186 -16.18 3.24 11.63
C PHE A 186 -16.13 4.65 12.23
N TYR A 187 -15.37 5.56 11.60
CA TYR A 187 -15.19 6.91 12.11
C TYR A 187 -16.52 7.65 12.17
N ASN A 188 -17.32 7.60 11.09
CA ASN A 188 -18.62 8.24 11.02
C ASN A 188 -19.58 7.73 12.11
N LEU A 189 -19.62 6.42 12.34
CA LEU A 189 -20.42 5.82 13.41
C LEU A 189 -19.94 6.24 14.81
N SER A 190 -18.65 6.51 14.96
CA SER A 190 -18.03 6.85 16.25
C SER A 190 -18.22 8.31 16.63
N ILE A 191 -18.30 9.20 15.65
CA ILE A 191 -18.36 10.65 15.85
C ILE A 191 -19.76 11.22 15.65
N HIS A 192 -20.53 10.71 14.68
CA HIS A 192 -21.81 11.32 14.26
C HIS A 192 -23.05 10.56 14.72
N GLU A 193 -22.92 9.30 15.14
CA GLU A 193 -24.05 8.45 15.55
C GLU A 193 -24.01 8.02 17.04
N LYS A 194 -23.25 8.73 17.87
CA LYS A 194 -23.24 8.55 19.34
C LYS A 194 -24.59 8.88 19.99
#